data_AF-A0A0P7YMD3-F1
#
_entry.id   AF-A0A0P7YMD3-F1
#
_cell.length_a   1.000
_cell.length_b   1.000
_cell.length_c   1.000
_cell.angle_alpha   90.00
_cell.angle_beta   90.00
_cell.angle_gamma   90.00
#
_symmetry.space_group_name_H-M   'P 1'
#
loop_
_entity.id
_entity.type
_entity.pdbx_description
1 polymer ?
#
loop_
_entity_poly.entity_id
_entity_poly.type
_entity_poly.pdbx_seq_one_letter_code
_entity_poly.pdbx_strand_id
1 'polypeptide(L)'
;MLDGREGNNTLLLSTTVAVDLDNEDDQTVNDEVTVTNFNNVEGSFGNDTMLGNENPNQLFGRFGNDVLVGGGNVNTLSGGEGDDLIVASTQDIVSGGNGQDTLRIDGDEDTTIQLPDDIEVLITGAGNDSLTGTPGQDTLISTGGNNTLVGNGGGDFFSGGFTEDVIVGGSGADSLIFNDPGEGVDTVTSLFASEDRILVSAAGFGGGLTPGSIAPTQLAFGSSAFSPDHRFIFEFITTLNADLHYDPDGNGPDSQITLLNFNNVSISDIDTSSIIVF
;
A
#
# COMPACT_ATOMS: atom_id res chain seq x y z
N MET A 1 32.43 0.41 -26.00
CA MET A 1 32.18 -0.91 -25.41
C MET A 1 32.89 -0.99 -24.08
N LEU A 2 32.10 -1.18 -23.03
CA LEU A 2 32.52 -1.50 -21.68
C LEU A 2 31.99 -2.90 -21.37
N ASP A 3 32.87 -3.82 -20.98
CA ASP A 3 32.53 -5.22 -20.81
C ASP A 3 33.00 -5.69 -19.44
N GLY A 4 32.07 -6.15 -18.60
CA GLY A 4 32.35 -6.69 -17.27
C GLY A 4 33.13 -8.01 -17.31
N ARG A 5 33.09 -8.74 -18.44
CA ARG A 5 33.67 -10.08 -18.62
C ARG A 5 33.10 -11.09 -17.63
N GLU A 6 33.72 -12.27 -17.54
CA GLU A 6 33.37 -13.27 -16.53
C GLU A 6 33.59 -12.75 -15.10
N GLY A 7 32.74 -13.19 -14.18
CA GLY A 7 32.84 -12.86 -12.75
C GLY A 7 31.61 -12.13 -12.25
N ASN A 8 31.77 -11.49 -11.10
CA ASN A 8 30.74 -10.65 -10.49
C ASN A 8 31.19 -9.18 -10.58
N ASN A 9 30.60 -8.43 -11.49
CA ASN A 9 31.05 -7.09 -11.86
C ASN A 9 30.01 -6.02 -11.54
N THR A 10 30.46 -4.87 -11.05
CA THR A 10 29.61 -3.71 -10.73
C THR A 10 29.84 -2.59 -11.72
N LEU A 11 28.76 -2.15 -12.38
CA LEU A 11 28.74 -0.96 -13.21
C LEU A 11 28.56 0.26 -12.30
N LEU A 12 29.45 1.25 -12.44
CA LEU A 12 29.35 2.50 -11.68
C LEU A 12 28.89 3.63 -12.61
N LEU A 13 27.72 4.20 -12.33
CA LEU A 13 27.17 5.30 -13.11
C LEU A 13 27.74 6.64 -12.62
N SER A 14 28.13 7.50 -13.58
CA SER A 14 28.59 8.86 -13.28
C SER A 14 27.51 9.92 -13.54
N THR A 15 26.46 9.54 -14.24
CA THR A 15 25.30 10.35 -14.63
C THR A 15 24.09 9.43 -14.70
N THR A 16 22.90 10.02 -14.59
CA THR A 16 21.63 9.30 -14.71
C THR A 16 21.51 8.56 -16.04
N VAL A 17 21.38 7.24 -15.97
CA VAL A 17 21.16 6.34 -17.13
C VAL A 17 20.29 5.18 -16.67
N ALA A 18 19.32 4.77 -17.49
CA ALA A 18 18.57 3.55 -17.21
C ALA A 18 19.40 2.31 -17.58
N VAL A 19 19.45 1.34 -16.66
CA VAL A 19 20.20 0.09 -16.79
C VAL A 19 19.22 -1.07 -16.79
N ASP A 20 19.40 -1.99 -17.74
CA ASP A 20 18.71 -3.28 -17.80
C ASP A 20 19.75 -4.39 -17.84
N LEU A 21 19.94 -5.08 -16.71
CA LEU A 21 20.94 -6.13 -16.59
C LEU A 21 20.58 -7.40 -17.35
N ASP A 22 19.34 -7.56 -17.83
CA ASP A 22 18.88 -8.71 -18.62
C ASP A 22 19.12 -8.50 -20.13
N ASN A 23 19.43 -7.28 -20.55
CA ASN A 23 19.72 -6.98 -21.94
C ASN A 23 21.12 -7.48 -22.35
N GLU A 24 21.15 -8.50 -23.23
CA GLU A 24 22.39 -9.11 -23.73
C GLU A 24 23.15 -8.24 -24.75
N ASP A 25 22.45 -7.31 -25.45
CA ASP A 25 23.05 -6.47 -26.49
C ASP A 25 23.70 -5.21 -25.88
N ASP A 26 22.97 -4.52 -25.02
CA ASP A 26 23.41 -3.28 -24.36
C ASP A 26 22.62 -3.04 -23.06
N GLN A 27 23.31 -3.17 -21.92
CA GLN A 27 22.71 -3.02 -20.60
C GLN A 27 22.41 -1.54 -20.25
N THR A 28 22.91 -0.57 -21.01
CA THR A 28 22.60 0.86 -20.83
C THR A 28 21.85 1.42 -22.04
N VAL A 29 20.94 2.37 -21.81
CA VAL A 29 20.15 2.99 -22.88
C VAL A 29 20.53 4.45 -23.13
N ASN A 30 20.39 4.87 -24.40
CA ASN A 30 20.56 6.26 -24.84
C ASN A 30 21.96 6.86 -24.65
N ASP A 31 23.01 6.04 -24.65
CA ASP A 31 24.39 6.51 -24.68
C ASP A 31 25.17 5.96 -25.89
N GLU A 32 26.43 6.39 -26.04
CA GLU A 32 27.31 5.97 -27.15
C GLU A 32 28.14 4.71 -26.84
N VAL A 33 28.03 4.17 -25.62
CA VAL A 33 28.90 3.13 -25.10
C VAL A 33 28.09 1.88 -24.83
N THR A 34 28.23 0.87 -25.70
CA THR A 34 27.67 -0.45 -25.40
C THR A 34 28.25 -1.03 -24.11
N VAL A 35 27.39 -1.36 -23.14
CA VAL A 35 27.72 -1.96 -21.85
C VAL A 35 27.21 -3.39 -21.80
N THR A 36 28.07 -4.37 -21.46
CA THR A 36 27.68 -5.78 -21.37
C THR A 36 28.33 -6.50 -20.20
N ASN A 37 27.74 -7.62 -19.77
CA ASN A 37 28.29 -8.56 -18.77
C ASN A 37 28.54 -7.96 -17.36
N PHE A 38 27.77 -6.96 -16.96
CA PHE A 38 27.69 -6.51 -15.56
C PHE A 38 26.57 -7.24 -14.81
N ASN A 39 26.74 -7.41 -13.51
CA ASN A 39 25.81 -8.14 -12.63
C ASN A 39 25.18 -7.25 -11.56
N ASN A 40 25.84 -6.13 -11.26
CA ASN A 40 25.45 -5.20 -10.21
C ASN A 40 25.55 -3.78 -10.77
N VAL A 41 24.84 -2.87 -10.14
CA VAL A 41 24.89 -1.46 -10.50
C VAL A 41 24.99 -0.62 -9.23
N GLU A 42 25.92 0.32 -9.27
CA GLU A 42 25.93 1.46 -8.36
C GLU A 42 25.54 2.69 -9.18
N GLY A 43 24.43 3.31 -8.79
CA GLY A 43 23.83 4.48 -9.41
C GLY A 43 24.72 5.71 -9.36
N SER A 44 24.15 6.79 -9.85
CA SER A 44 24.79 8.08 -10.03
C SER A 44 24.47 9.01 -8.84
N PHE A 45 24.31 10.30 -9.11
CA PHE A 45 23.86 11.29 -8.12
C PHE A 45 22.46 11.83 -8.43
N GLY A 46 21.75 11.22 -9.37
CA GLY A 46 20.38 11.61 -9.71
C GLY A 46 19.60 10.41 -10.22
N ASN A 47 18.29 10.57 -10.23
CA ASN A 47 17.25 9.55 -10.44
C ASN A 47 17.57 8.48 -11.51
N ASP A 48 18.07 7.34 -11.07
CA ASP A 48 18.41 6.18 -11.88
C ASP A 48 17.24 5.19 -12.00
N THR A 49 17.28 4.36 -13.04
CA THR A 49 16.37 3.22 -13.18
C THR A 49 17.22 1.99 -13.43
N MET A 50 17.14 1.02 -12.53
CA MET A 50 17.98 -0.17 -12.55
C MET A 50 17.12 -1.42 -12.50
N LEU A 51 17.14 -2.19 -13.58
CA LEU A 51 16.49 -3.48 -13.67
C LEU A 51 17.53 -4.58 -13.52
N GLY A 52 17.33 -5.44 -12.53
CA GLY A 52 18.04 -6.68 -12.36
C GLY A 52 17.70 -7.71 -13.43
N ASN A 53 18.33 -8.87 -13.34
CA ASN A 53 18.09 -10.02 -14.21
C ASN A 53 17.72 -11.24 -13.38
N GLU A 54 17.71 -12.41 -14.00
CA GLU A 54 17.40 -13.66 -13.29
C GLU A 54 18.50 -14.11 -12.31
N ASN A 55 19.66 -13.46 -12.25
CA ASN A 55 20.73 -13.81 -11.30
C ASN A 55 20.70 -12.89 -10.08
N PRO A 56 21.30 -13.30 -8.94
CA PRO A 56 21.48 -12.40 -7.80
C PRO A 56 22.18 -11.09 -8.20
N ASN A 57 21.51 -9.97 -8.03
CA ASN A 57 22.03 -8.64 -8.30
C ASN A 57 22.22 -7.82 -7.02
N GLN A 58 23.14 -6.86 -7.06
CA GLN A 58 23.25 -5.79 -6.08
C GLN A 58 22.99 -4.45 -6.79
N LEU A 59 21.91 -3.77 -6.42
CA LEU A 59 21.50 -2.50 -7.02
C LEU A 59 21.48 -1.43 -5.92
N PHE A 60 22.28 -0.37 -6.10
CA PHE A 60 22.42 0.73 -5.15
C PHE A 60 22.10 2.06 -5.84
N GLY A 61 21.01 2.74 -5.50
CA GLY A 61 20.57 4.01 -6.09
C GLY A 61 21.49 5.19 -5.78
N ARG A 62 21.86 5.31 -4.50
CA ARG A 62 22.70 6.35 -3.89
C ARG A 62 21.99 7.67 -3.64
N PHE A 63 21.83 8.52 -4.63
CA PHE A 63 21.22 9.85 -4.46
C PHE A 63 20.26 10.09 -5.62
N GLY A 64 19.14 10.73 -5.30
CA GLY A 64 18.07 10.94 -6.26
C GLY A 64 16.94 9.98 -5.98
N ASN A 65 15.84 10.16 -6.70
CA ASN A 65 14.67 9.29 -6.58
C ASN A 65 14.81 8.17 -7.61
N ASP A 66 15.24 7.00 -7.16
CA ASP A 66 15.65 5.88 -7.97
C ASP A 66 14.53 4.84 -8.10
N VAL A 67 14.58 4.06 -9.20
CA VAL A 67 13.70 2.91 -9.42
C VAL A 67 14.56 1.66 -9.50
N LEU A 68 14.40 0.75 -8.54
CA LEU A 68 15.14 -0.51 -8.47
C LEU A 68 14.19 -1.69 -8.66
N VAL A 69 14.47 -2.57 -9.61
CA VAL A 69 13.72 -3.82 -9.79
C VAL A 69 14.67 -4.98 -9.63
N GLY A 70 14.48 -5.82 -8.60
CA GLY A 70 15.40 -6.90 -8.27
C GLY A 70 15.48 -7.99 -9.33
N GLY A 71 14.36 -8.33 -9.97
CA GLY A 71 14.30 -9.45 -10.92
C GLY A 71 14.21 -10.80 -10.20
N GLY A 72 14.93 -11.80 -10.70
CA GLY A 72 14.90 -13.16 -10.18
C GLY A 72 15.87 -13.39 -9.02
N ASN A 73 15.74 -14.54 -8.37
CA ASN A 73 16.60 -14.95 -7.24
C ASN A 73 16.67 -13.90 -6.11
N VAL A 74 17.63 -14.06 -5.19
CA VAL A 74 17.80 -13.19 -4.03
C VAL A 74 18.73 -12.04 -4.36
N ASN A 75 18.20 -10.83 -4.25
CA ASN A 75 18.87 -9.57 -4.56
C ASN A 75 19.22 -8.77 -3.30
N THR A 76 20.06 -7.77 -3.49
CA THR A 76 20.32 -6.73 -2.49
C THR A 76 20.02 -5.38 -3.13
N LEU A 77 19.01 -4.69 -2.62
CA LEU A 77 18.46 -3.47 -3.19
C LEU A 77 18.53 -2.36 -2.13
N SER A 78 19.15 -1.24 -2.47
CA SER A 78 19.22 -0.09 -1.59
C SER A 78 18.97 1.19 -2.37
N GLY A 79 17.92 1.93 -2.00
CA GLY A 79 17.55 3.20 -2.62
C GLY A 79 18.62 4.26 -2.39
N GLY A 80 18.84 4.63 -1.13
CA GLY A 80 19.86 5.60 -0.74
C GLY A 80 19.22 6.88 -0.23
N GLU A 81 19.56 8.02 -0.81
CA GLU A 81 18.99 9.33 -0.47
C GLU A 81 18.01 9.78 -1.54
N GLY A 82 16.75 10.03 -1.18
CA GLY A 82 15.70 10.38 -2.13
C GLY A 82 14.46 9.54 -1.87
N ASP A 83 13.39 9.83 -2.59
CA ASP A 83 12.16 9.02 -2.49
C ASP A 83 12.23 7.91 -3.54
N ASP A 84 12.53 6.69 -3.12
CA ASP A 84 12.85 5.57 -4.00
C ASP A 84 11.67 4.60 -4.19
N LEU A 85 11.62 3.96 -5.36
CA LEU A 85 10.72 2.85 -5.65
C LEU A 85 11.52 1.57 -5.80
N ILE A 86 11.29 0.61 -4.91
CA ILE A 86 11.94 -0.69 -4.89
C ILE A 86 10.91 -1.77 -5.18
N VAL A 87 11.06 -2.47 -6.30
CA VAL A 87 10.27 -3.64 -6.67
C VAL A 87 11.10 -4.90 -6.39
N ALA A 88 10.63 -5.71 -5.45
CA ALA A 88 11.40 -6.82 -4.90
C ALA A 88 10.56 -8.07 -4.70
N SER A 89 11.24 -9.19 -4.45
CA SER A 89 10.65 -10.40 -3.88
C SER A 89 10.76 -10.39 -2.35
N THR A 90 10.00 -11.29 -1.71
CA THR A 90 10.03 -11.47 -0.25
C THR A 90 11.34 -12.05 0.28
N GLN A 91 12.20 -12.55 -0.61
CA GLN A 91 13.51 -13.11 -0.26
C GLN A 91 14.64 -12.09 -0.39
N ASP A 92 14.38 -10.94 -1.03
CA ASP A 92 15.37 -9.90 -1.26
C ASP A 92 15.72 -9.17 0.03
N ILE A 93 16.94 -8.64 0.06
CA ILE A 93 17.40 -7.74 1.11
C ILE A 93 17.15 -6.32 0.61
N VAL A 94 16.25 -5.60 1.27
CA VAL A 94 15.81 -4.27 0.87
C VAL A 94 16.14 -3.25 1.97
N SER A 95 16.54 -2.05 1.55
CA SER A 95 16.66 -0.84 2.37
C SER A 95 16.24 0.35 1.51
N GLY A 96 15.27 1.16 1.96
CA GLY A 96 14.88 2.39 1.27
C GLY A 96 15.99 3.42 1.42
N GLY A 97 16.29 3.76 2.68
CA GLY A 97 17.34 4.69 3.04
C GLY A 97 16.77 5.95 3.67
N ASN A 98 17.14 7.12 3.14
CA ASN A 98 16.65 8.41 3.59
C ASN A 98 15.68 8.97 2.56
N GLY A 99 14.42 9.09 2.91
CA GLY A 99 13.39 9.64 2.04
C GLY A 99 12.02 9.15 2.45
N GLN A 100 11.06 9.23 1.54
CA GLN A 100 9.83 8.46 1.61
C GLN A 100 9.88 7.36 0.56
N ASP A 101 10.16 6.15 1.01
CA ASP A 101 10.48 5.03 0.14
C ASP A 101 9.28 4.08 -0.01
N THR A 102 9.15 3.52 -1.21
CA THR A 102 8.10 2.57 -1.56
C THR A 102 8.68 1.21 -1.87
N LEU A 103 8.27 0.20 -1.09
CA LEU A 103 8.50 -1.20 -1.39
C LEU A 103 7.26 -1.80 -2.04
N ARG A 104 7.43 -2.28 -3.27
CA ARG A 104 6.45 -3.11 -3.95
C ARG A 104 6.94 -4.55 -3.99
N ILE A 105 6.17 -5.46 -3.41
CA ILE A 105 6.40 -6.89 -3.55
C ILE A 105 5.59 -7.40 -4.74
N ASP A 106 6.29 -7.83 -5.78
CA ASP A 106 5.65 -8.44 -6.95
C ASP A 106 5.33 -9.91 -6.68
N GLY A 107 4.15 -10.34 -7.13
CA GLY A 107 3.66 -11.71 -6.96
C GLY A 107 2.22 -11.75 -6.45
N ASP A 108 1.60 -12.92 -6.56
CA ASP A 108 0.25 -13.21 -6.04
C ASP A 108 0.31 -14.33 -4.98
N GLU A 109 1.50 -14.65 -4.49
CA GLU A 109 1.71 -15.63 -3.43
C GLU A 109 1.40 -15.04 -2.06
N ASP A 110 0.81 -15.86 -1.19
CA ASP A 110 0.63 -15.53 0.23
C ASP A 110 1.99 -15.17 0.86
N THR A 111 2.11 -13.94 1.38
CA THR A 111 3.34 -13.48 2.03
C THR A 111 3.17 -13.07 3.49
N THR A 112 4.29 -12.99 4.20
CA THR A 112 4.36 -12.36 5.52
C THR A 112 5.51 -11.37 5.51
N ILE A 113 5.19 -10.09 5.67
CA ILE A 113 6.15 -8.99 5.58
C ILE A 113 6.11 -8.19 6.86
N GLN A 114 7.30 -7.89 7.37
CA GLN A 114 7.51 -6.82 8.36
C GLN A 114 8.18 -5.69 7.59
N LEU A 115 7.57 -4.52 7.59
CA LEU A 115 8.07 -3.36 6.88
C LEU A 115 9.43 -2.97 7.48
N PRO A 116 10.49 -2.79 6.66
CA PRO A 116 11.73 -2.21 7.13
C PRO A 116 11.50 -0.80 7.70
N ASP A 117 12.24 -0.42 8.74
CA ASP A 117 12.10 0.88 9.42
C ASP A 117 12.40 2.09 8.49
N ASP A 118 13.01 1.84 7.33
CA ASP A 118 13.40 2.82 6.30
C ASP A 118 12.55 2.68 5.02
N ILE A 119 11.31 2.20 5.15
CA ILE A 119 10.30 2.15 4.09
C ILE A 119 8.98 2.63 4.67
N GLU A 120 8.32 3.59 4.02
CA GLU A 120 7.05 4.16 4.47
C GLU A 120 5.83 3.56 3.74
N VAL A 121 6.02 3.04 2.53
CA VAL A 121 4.92 2.52 1.71
C VAL A 121 5.17 1.06 1.32
N LEU A 122 4.24 0.17 1.68
CA LEU A 122 4.22 -1.21 1.25
C LEU A 122 3.07 -1.48 0.30
N ILE A 123 3.37 -2.05 -0.86
CA ILE A 123 2.37 -2.50 -1.84
C ILE A 123 2.56 -3.99 -2.12
N THR A 124 1.52 -4.80 -1.92
CA THR A 124 1.51 -6.23 -2.27
C THR A 124 0.47 -6.57 -3.35
N GLY A 125 0.55 -7.79 -3.88
CA GLY A 125 -0.35 -8.30 -4.93
C GLY A 125 -1.68 -8.83 -4.38
N ALA A 126 -2.15 -9.94 -4.96
CA ALA A 126 -3.46 -10.55 -4.64
C ALA A 126 -3.36 -11.81 -3.76
N GLY A 127 -2.20 -12.07 -3.16
CA GLY A 127 -1.99 -13.15 -2.19
C GLY A 127 -2.78 -12.89 -0.89
N ASN A 128 -2.91 -13.90 -0.03
CA ASN A 128 -3.44 -13.69 1.33
C ASN A 128 -2.27 -13.32 2.24
N ASP A 129 -2.06 -12.03 2.41
CA ASP A 129 -0.84 -11.48 2.98
C ASP A 129 -0.99 -11.10 4.45
N SER A 130 0.10 -11.20 5.19
CA SER A 130 0.22 -10.68 6.56
C SER A 130 1.24 -9.55 6.55
N LEU A 131 0.76 -8.31 6.63
CA LEU A 131 1.54 -7.09 6.55
C LEU A 131 1.62 -6.46 7.94
N THR A 132 2.83 -6.13 8.37
CA THR A 132 3.05 -5.40 9.62
C THR A 132 3.93 -4.20 9.34
N GLY A 133 3.41 -3.01 9.65
CA GLY A 133 4.11 -1.75 9.62
C GLY A 133 5.14 -1.60 10.74
N THR A 134 5.67 -0.40 10.85
CA THR A 134 6.65 0.06 11.82
C THR A 134 5.94 0.77 12.99
N PRO A 135 6.67 1.38 13.94
CA PRO A 135 6.06 2.33 14.89
C PRO A 135 5.86 3.75 14.34
N GLY A 136 6.17 3.97 13.05
CA GLY A 136 6.05 5.24 12.33
C GLY A 136 4.78 5.30 11.48
N GLN A 137 4.63 6.36 10.68
CA GLN A 137 3.48 6.47 9.77
C GLN A 137 3.72 5.59 8.54
N ASP A 138 2.90 4.56 8.36
CA ASP A 138 3.01 3.65 7.24
C ASP A 138 1.80 3.71 6.30
N THR A 139 2.03 3.32 5.04
CA THR A 139 0.97 3.08 4.05
C THR A 139 1.01 1.61 3.65
N LEU A 140 -0.01 0.84 4.03
CA LEU A 140 -0.12 -0.59 3.73
C LEU A 140 -1.24 -0.80 2.70
N ILE A 141 -0.86 -1.24 1.50
CA ILE A 141 -1.77 -1.44 0.37
C ILE A 141 -1.65 -2.88 -0.13
N SER A 142 -2.76 -3.61 -0.12
CA SER A 142 -2.93 -4.86 -0.85
C SER A 142 -3.94 -4.67 -1.97
N THR A 143 -3.85 -5.48 -3.03
CA THR A 143 -4.72 -5.33 -4.21
C THR A 143 -5.85 -6.35 -4.26
N GLY A 144 -5.70 -7.47 -3.54
CA GLY A 144 -6.73 -8.48 -3.35
C GLY A 144 -6.27 -9.53 -2.33
N GLY A 145 -7.03 -10.62 -2.21
CA GLY A 145 -6.75 -11.66 -1.23
C GLY A 145 -7.25 -11.27 0.17
N ASN A 146 -7.39 -12.25 1.06
CA ASN A 146 -7.85 -11.99 2.43
C ASN A 146 -6.64 -11.69 3.31
N ASN A 147 -6.33 -10.41 3.49
CA ASN A 147 -5.10 -9.97 4.13
C ASN A 147 -5.28 -9.67 5.62
N THR A 148 -4.16 -9.59 6.34
CA THR A 148 -4.07 -9.01 7.68
C THR A 148 -3.10 -7.85 7.65
N LEU A 149 -3.57 -6.63 7.92
CA LEU A 149 -2.77 -5.41 7.92
C LEU A 149 -2.65 -4.87 9.35
N VAL A 150 -1.43 -4.70 9.84
CA VAL A 150 -1.14 -4.24 11.21
C VAL A 150 -0.26 -2.99 11.14
N GLY A 151 -0.77 -1.82 11.53
CA GLY A 151 0.02 -0.57 11.54
C GLY A 151 0.97 -0.46 12.74
N ASN A 152 0.54 -0.93 13.91
CA ASN A 152 1.19 -0.77 15.21
C ASN A 152 1.04 0.63 15.81
N GLY A 153 1.74 1.64 15.30
CA GLY A 153 1.60 3.00 15.80
C GLY A 153 2.14 3.99 14.81
N GLY A 154 1.67 5.22 14.85
CA GLY A 154 1.75 6.09 13.68
C GLY A 154 0.34 6.48 13.25
N GLY A 155 0.21 7.39 12.29
CA GLY A 155 -1.09 7.64 11.66
C GLY A 155 -1.11 6.93 10.33
N ASP A 156 -1.59 5.70 10.32
CA ASP A 156 -1.34 4.78 9.21
C ASP A 156 -2.44 4.85 8.15
N PHE A 157 -2.11 4.47 6.92
CA PHE A 157 -3.05 4.38 5.81
C PHE A 157 -3.20 2.92 5.36
N PHE A 158 -4.44 2.43 5.33
CA PHE A 158 -4.76 1.05 4.99
C PHE A 158 -5.68 0.96 3.79
N SER A 159 -5.28 0.15 2.82
CA SER A 159 -6.12 -0.32 1.70
C SER A 159 -6.02 -1.84 1.63
N GLY A 160 -7.02 -2.56 2.13
CA GLY A 160 -7.06 -4.03 2.03
C GLY A 160 -7.20 -4.53 0.59
N GLY A 161 -7.88 -3.74 -0.24
CA GLY A 161 -8.12 -4.08 -1.64
C GLY A 161 -9.42 -4.87 -1.78
N PHE A 162 -9.47 -5.81 -2.72
CA PHE A 162 -10.62 -6.69 -2.86
C PHE A 162 -10.59 -7.83 -1.83
N THR A 163 -11.78 -8.35 -1.50
CA THR A 163 -12.07 -9.46 -0.58
C THR A 163 -12.06 -9.06 0.89
N GLU A 164 -11.98 -10.02 1.82
CA GLU A 164 -12.23 -9.76 3.25
C GLU A 164 -10.90 -9.60 4.00
N ASP A 165 -10.60 -8.37 4.43
CA ASP A 165 -9.35 -8.06 5.12
C ASP A 165 -9.53 -7.86 6.63
N VAL A 166 -8.46 -8.10 7.39
CA VAL A 166 -8.39 -7.82 8.84
C VAL A 166 -7.41 -6.69 9.08
N ILE A 167 -7.87 -5.65 9.76
CA ILE A 167 -7.10 -4.43 10.00
C ILE A 167 -6.93 -4.20 11.49
N VAL A 168 -5.68 -3.95 11.88
CA VAL A 168 -5.24 -3.59 13.22
C VAL A 168 -4.47 -2.28 13.09
N GLY A 169 -5.18 -1.15 13.21
CA GLY A 169 -4.60 0.19 13.06
C GLY A 169 -3.45 0.41 14.03
N GLY A 170 -3.79 0.42 15.33
CA GLY A 170 -2.80 0.53 16.38
C GLY A 170 -2.99 1.82 17.16
N SER A 171 -1.94 2.62 17.32
CA SER A 171 -2.02 3.92 17.99
C SER A 171 -1.71 5.07 17.04
N GLY A 172 -2.59 6.06 17.00
CA GLY A 172 -2.44 7.28 16.22
C GLY A 172 -3.69 7.49 15.37
N ALA A 173 -3.60 8.37 14.38
CA ALA A 173 -4.74 8.75 13.56
C ALA A 173 -4.73 7.96 12.24
N ASP A 174 -5.42 6.82 12.25
CA ASP A 174 -5.40 5.85 11.18
C ASP A 174 -6.47 6.14 10.12
N SER A 175 -6.23 5.76 8.87
CA SER A 175 -7.14 5.95 7.75
C SER A 175 -7.34 4.65 6.98
N LEU A 176 -8.58 4.19 6.89
CA LEU A 176 -8.98 3.03 6.08
C LEU A 176 -9.73 3.50 4.83
N ILE A 177 -9.28 3.12 3.64
CA ILE A 177 -9.90 3.52 2.38
C ILE A 177 -10.79 2.42 1.77
N PHE A 178 -11.92 2.83 1.21
CA PHE A 178 -12.77 2.06 0.31
C PHE A 178 -12.97 2.85 -0.99
N ASN A 179 -12.56 2.29 -2.12
CA ASN A 179 -12.81 2.91 -3.43
C ASN A 179 -14.14 2.47 -4.03
N ASP A 180 -14.64 1.28 -3.71
CA ASP A 180 -15.91 0.76 -4.21
C ASP A 180 -16.66 0.00 -3.09
N PRO A 181 -17.99 0.14 -2.95
CA PRO A 181 -18.72 -0.58 -1.91
C PRO A 181 -18.67 -2.11 -2.08
N GLY A 182 -18.29 -2.61 -3.25
CA GLY A 182 -18.12 -4.04 -3.57
C GLY A 182 -16.68 -4.54 -3.46
N GLU A 183 -15.75 -3.79 -2.86
CA GLU A 183 -14.38 -4.27 -2.62
C GLU A 183 -14.37 -5.49 -1.70
N GLY A 184 -15.21 -5.52 -0.67
CA GLY A 184 -15.31 -6.64 0.26
C GLY A 184 -15.84 -6.17 1.60
N VAL A 185 -15.84 -7.07 2.59
CA VAL A 185 -16.24 -6.72 3.96
C VAL A 185 -15.05 -6.86 4.88
N ASP A 186 -14.44 -5.73 5.20
CA ASP A 186 -13.25 -5.70 6.06
C ASP A 186 -13.63 -5.82 7.53
N THR A 187 -12.66 -6.15 8.37
CA THR A 187 -12.83 -6.23 9.82
C THR A 187 -11.74 -5.46 10.55
N VAL A 188 -12.13 -4.42 11.29
CA VAL A 188 -11.22 -3.74 12.23
C VAL A 188 -11.30 -4.39 13.60
N THR A 189 -10.15 -4.71 14.19
CA THR A 189 -10.03 -5.38 15.50
C THR A 189 -9.21 -4.61 16.54
N SER A 190 -8.64 -3.47 16.18
CA SER A 190 -7.96 -2.54 17.10
C SER A 190 -8.92 -1.50 17.68
N LEU A 191 -8.44 -0.67 18.62
CA LEU A 191 -9.18 0.54 19.00
C LEU A 191 -9.42 1.39 17.74
N PHE A 192 -10.63 1.91 17.58
CA PHE A 192 -10.97 2.91 16.58
C PHE A 192 -11.27 4.22 17.33
N ALA A 193 -10.28 5.09 17.40
CA ALA A 193 -10.32 6.34 18.14
C ALA A 193 -11.03 7.45 17.34
N SER A 194 -11.37 8.55 18.02
CA SER A 194 -12.00 9.71 17.38
C SER A 194 -11.13 10.40 16.30
N GLU A 195 -9.84 10.06 16.22
CA GLU A 195 -8.92 10.58 15.22
C GLU A 195 -8.86 9.72 13.94
N ASP A 196 -9.38 8.49 14.00
CA ASP A 196 -9.37 7.56 12.87
C ASP A 196 -10.45 7.90 11.85
N ARG A 197 -10.18 7.56 10.59
CA ARG A 197 -11.02 7.91 9.45
C ARG A 197 -11.28 6.71 8.55
N ILE A 198 -12.49 6.67 8.04
CA ILE A 198 -12.91 5.84 6.92
C ILE A 198 -13.03 6.76 5.72
N LEU A 199 -12.19 6.52 4.73
CA LEU A 199 -12.15 7.26 3.48
C LEU A 199 -12.98 6.51 2.44
N VAL A 200 -13.91 7.21 1.78
CA VAL A 200 -14.78 6.61 0.75
C VAL A 200 -14.71 7.40 -0.55
N SER A 201 -14.52 6.72 -1.67
CA SER A 201 -14.45 7.37 -2.98
C SER A 201 -15.82 7.87 -3.41
N ALA A 202 -15.97 9.17 -3.69
CA ALA A 202 -17.21 9.70 -4.26
C ALA A 202 -17.53 9.03 -5.60
N ALA A 203 -16.51 8.83 -6.43
CA ALA A 203 -16.66 8.31 -7.78
C ALA A 203 -17.02 6.82 -7.80
N GLY A 204 -16.33 5.99 -7.02
CA GLY A 204 -16.61 4.55 -6.99
C GLY A 204 -17.91 4.20 -6.28
N PHE A 205 -18.37 5.04 -5.33
CA PHE A 205 -19.70 4.95 -4.74
C PHE A 205 -20.80 5.58 -5.64
N GLY A 206 -20.58 5.58 -6.97
CA GLY A 206 -21.59 5.99 -7.96
C GLY A 206 -21.73 7.49 -8.19
N GLY A 207 -20.83 8.33 -7.67
CA GLY A 207 -20.77 9.78 -7.92
C GLY A 207 -21.80 10.61 -7.15
N GLY A 208 -22.59 10.00 -6.26
CA GLY A 208 -23.66 10.66 -5.50
C GLY A 208 -23.21 11.28 -4.17
N LEU A 209 -21.97 11.03 -3.75
CA LEU A 209 -21.39 11.59 -2.52
C LEU A 209 -20.66 12.89 -2.82
N THR A 210 -20.68 13.82 -1.86
CA THR A 210 -19.96 15.11 -1.97
C THR A 210 -18.66 15.02 -1.17
N PRO A 211 -17.49 15.38 -1.75
CA PRO A 211 -16.23 15.36 -1.03
C PRO A 211 -16.24 16.19 0.27
N GLY A 212 -15.60 15.65 1.31
CA GLY A 212 -15.59 16.16 2.68
C GLY A 212 -16.27 15.21 3.67
N SER A 213 -16.40 15.65 4.93
CA SER A 213 -17.15 14.92 5.95
C SER A 213 -18.63 14.83 5.56
N ILE A 214 -19.25 13.68 5.84
CA ILE A 214 -20.67 13.48 5.57
C ILE A 214 -21.54 14.37 6.46
N ALA A 215 -22.70 14.78 5.94
CA ALA A 215 -23.68 15.51 6.74
C ALA A 215 -24.38 14.57 7.75
N PRO A 216 -24.84 15.07 8.93
CA PRO A 216 -25.62 14.27 9.87
C PRO A 216 -26.88 13.61 9.29
N THR A 217 -27.46 14.16 8.23
CA THR A 217 -28.60 13.57 7.53
C THR A 217 -28.25 12.38 6.64
N GLN A 218 -26.95 12.15 6.41
CA GLN A 218 -26.44 11.04 5.59
C GLN A 218 -26.04 9.83 6.44
N LEU A 219 -26.00 9.96 7.77
CA LEU A 219 -25.68 8.87 8.70
C LEU A 219 -26.95 8.45 9.46
N ALA A 220 -27.28 7.17 9.39
CA ALA A 220 -28.31 6.54 10.18
C ALA A 220 -27.68 5.62 11.24
N PHE A 221 -28.33 5.50 12.40
CA PHE A 221 -27.99 4.52 13.43
C PHE A 221 -29.10 3.49 13.55
N GLY A 222 -28.74 2.20 13.60
CA GLY A 222 -29.68 1.09 13.61
C GLY A 222 -29.42 0.11 12.46
N SER A 223 -30.43 -0.61 12.02
CA SER A 223 -30.27 -1.73 11.07
C SER A 223 -30.68 -1.39 9.62
N SER A 224 -31.10 -0.15 9.33
CA SER A 224 -31.53 0.25 7.98
C SER A 224 -31.65 1.77 7.84
N ALA A 225 -31.62 2.25 6.60
CA ALA A 225 -31.96 3.62 6.27
C ALA A 225 -33.48 3.86 6.32
N PHE A 226 -33.87 5.06 6.74
CA PHE A 226 -35.28 5.48 6.82
C PHE A 226 -35.57 6.82 6.13
N SER A 227 -34.66 7.33 5.30
CA SER A 227 -34.77 8.63 4.63
C SER A 227 -33.90 8.67 3.38
N PRO A 228 -34.38 9.17 2.22
CA PRO A 228 -33.64 9.21 0.95
C PRO A 228 -32.26 9.89 0.99
N ASP A 229 -31.95 10.62 2.05
CA ASP A 229 -30.66 11.30 2.24
C ASP A 229 -29.61 10.41 2.94
N HIS A 230 -30.01 9.33 3.63
CA HIS A 230 -29.07 8.42 4.26
C HIS A 230 -28.20 7.72 3.23
N ARG A 231 -26.92 7.59 3.55
CA ARG A 231 -25.93 6.89 2.74
C ARG A 231 -25.16 5.89 3.56
N PHE A 232 -24.96 6.14 4.84
CA PHE A 232 -24.23 5.27 5.74
C PHE A 232 -25.13 4.86 6.90
N ILE A 233 -25.08 3.58 7.26
CA ILE A 233 -25.82 3.00 8.38
C ILE A 233 -24.82 2.38 9.32
N PHE A 234 -24.84 2.83 10.57
CA PHE A 234 -24.04 2.25 11.63
C PHE A 234 -24.93 1.36 12.51
N GLU A 235 -24.73 0.05 12.40
CA GLU A 235 -25.51 -0.97 13.09
C GLU A 235 -24.77 -1.49 14.33
N PHE A 236 -25.28 -1.16 15.51
CA PHE A 236 -24.75 -1.68 16.77
C PHE A 236 -25.20 -3.13 17.01
N ILE A 237 -24.27 -4.08 16.99
CA ILE A 237 -24.54 -5.49 17.35
C ILE A 237 -24.37 -5.68 18.86
N THR A 238 -23.26 -5.20 19.40
CA THR A 238 -22.99 -5.18 20.84
C THR A 238 -22.36 -3.84 21.23
N THR A 239 -21.91 -3.68 22.47
CA THR A 239 -21.13 -2.50 22.88
C THR A 239 -19.73 -2.45 22.28
N LEU A 240 -19.26 -3.57 21.73
CA LEU A 240 -17.92 -3.69 21.14
C LEU A 240 -17.94 -4.18 19.69
N ASN A 241 -19.12 -4.44 19.12
CA ASN A 241 -19.26 -4.91 17.75
C ASN A 241 -20.30 -4.07 17.02
N ALA A 242 -19.99 -3.66 15.80
CA ALA A 242 -20.89 -2.94 14.93
C ALA A 242 -20.53 -3.16 13.47
N ASP A 243 -21.48 -2.91 12.58
CA ASP A 243 -21.27 -2.95 11.14
C ASP A 243 -21.52 -1.57 10.55
N LEU A 244 -20.70 -1.17 9.59
CA LEU A 244 -20.91 -0.01 8.73
C LEU A 244 -21.40 -0.49 7.37
N HIS A 245 -22.58 -0.01 6.99
CA HIS A 245 -23.19 -0.28 5.70
C HIS A 245 -23.30 0.99 4.87
N TYR A 246 -23.24 0.84 3.55
CA TYR A 246 -23.56 1.85 2.56
C TYR A 246 -24.91 1.56 1.90
N ASP A 247 -25.80 2.55 1.84
CA ASP A 247 -27.08 2.48 1.14
C ASP A 247 -27.09 3.48 -0.03
N PRO A 248 -27.06 2.99 -1.29
CA PRO A 248 -27.06 3.84 -2.47
C PRO A 248 -28.33 4.67 -2.66
N ASP A 249 -29.50 4.19 -2.23
CA ASP A 249 -30.79 4.84 -2.47
C ASP A 249 -31.39 5.53 -1.23
N GLY A 250 -30.83 5.24 -0.05
CA GLY A 250 -31.19 5.78 1.25
C GLY A 250 -32.55 5.32 1.77
N ASN A 251 -33.21 4.35 1.15
CA ASN A 251 -34.59 3.99 1.47
C ASN A 251 -34.78 2.51 1.82
N GLY A 252 -35.11 2.24 3.08
CA GLY A 252 -35.57 0.92 3.51
C GLY A 252 -34.43 -0.09 3.69
N PRO A 253 -34.77 -1.38 3.86
CA PRO A 253 -33.80 -2.35 4.37
C PRO A 253 -33.03 -3.16 3.32
N ASP A 254 -33.46 -3.18 2.05
CA ASP A 254 -33.07 -4.26 1.11
C ASP A 254 -31.97 -3.87 0.10
N SER A 255 -31.30 -2.71 0.27
CA SER A 255 -30.28 -2.22 -0.68
C SER A 255 -28.98 -1.74 -0.03
N GLN A 256 -28.74 -2.08 1.24
CA GLN A 256 -27.49 -1.76 1.91
C GLN A 256 -26.39 -2.79 1.60
N ILE A 257 -25.15 -2.30 1.50
CA ILE A 257 -23.93 -3.07 1.26
C ILE A 257 -23.04 -2.91 2.49
N THR A 258 -22.67 -4.01 3.15
CA THR A 258 -21.73 -3.94 4.28
C THR A 258 -20.34 -3.63 3.76
N LEU A 259 -19.68 -2.65 4.38
CA LEU A 259 -18.30 -2.26 4.04
C LEU A 259 -17.32 -2.79 5.09
N LEU A 260 -17.69 -2.65 6.36
CA LEU A 260 -16.74 -2.76 7.46
C LEU A 260 -17.42 -3.29 8.72
N ASN A 261 -16.81 -4.30 9.31
CA ASN A 261 -17.17 -4.85 10.61
C ASN A 261 -16.19 -4.33 11.67
N PHE A 262 -16.71 -3.89 12.79
CA PHE A 262 -15.95 -3.60 13.99
C PHE A 262 -16.08 -4.80 14.93
N ASN A 263 -14.97 -5.43 15.29
CA ASN A 263 -14.97 -6.62 16.13
C ASN A 263 -14.12 -6.42 17.38
N ASN A 264 -14.77 -6.39 18.54
CA ASN A 264 -14.17 -6.15 19.84
C ASN A 264 -13.52 -4.75 19.98
N VAL A 265 -14.16 -3.73 19.40
CA VAL A 265 -13.69 -2.34 19.31
C VAL A 265 -14.62 -1.39 20.06
N SER A 266 -14.08 -0.38 20.75
CA SER A 266 -14.91 0.69 21.31
C SER A 266 -15.51 1.54 20.18
N ILE A 267 -16.84 1.60 20.12
CA ILE A 267 -17.60 2.27 19.06
C ILE A 267 -18.27 3.57 19.53
N SER A 268 -17.87 4.09 20.69
CA SER A 268 -18.39 5.35 21.23
C SER A 268 -17.94 6.59 20.46
N ASP A 269 -16.86 6.46 19.68
CA ASP A 269 -16.14 7.58 19.10
C ASP A 269 -16.44 7.74 17.59
N ILE A 270 -17.32 6.89 17.04
CA ILE A 270 -17.73 6.91 15.64
C ILE A 270 -18.87 7.90 15.45
N ASP A 271 -18.63 8.91 14.61
CA ASP A 271 -19.62 9.91 14.22
C ASP A 271 -19.46 10.33 12.75
N THR A 272 -20.13 11.40 12.33
CA THR A 272 -20.05 11.89 10.94
C THR A 272 -18.66 12.37 10.51
N SER A 273 -17.79 12.71 11.46
CA SER A 273 -16.40 13.09 11.18
C SER A 273 -15.50 11.88 10.94
N SER A 274 -15.93 10.69 11.36
CA SER A 274 -15.22 9.43 11.09
C SER A 274 -15.27 9.03 9.62
N ILE A 275 -16.25 9.50 8.83
CA ILE A 275 -16.38 9.16 7.41
C ILE A 275 -16.07 10.39 6.56
N ILE A 276 -15.04 10.29 5.72
CA ILE A 276 -14.59 11.33 4.80
C ILE A 276 -14.75 10.84 3.36
N VAL A 277 -15.48 11.61 2.56
CA VAL A 277 -15.61 11.38 1.13
C VAL A 277 -14.47 12.10 0.40
N PHE A 278 -13.82 11.47 -0.56
CA PHE A 278 -12.83 12.11 -1.45
C PHE A 278 -13.25 12.10 -2.92
#